data_AF-A0A7C5VT60-F1
#
_entry.id   AF-A0A7C5VT60-F1
#
_cell.length_a   1.000
_cell.length_b   1.000
_cell.length_c   1.000
_cell.angle_alpha   90.00
_cell.angle_beta   90.00
_cell.angle_gamma   90.00
#
_symmetry.space_group_name_H-M   'P 1'
#
loop_
_entity.id
_entity.type
_entity.pdbx_description
1 polymer ?
#
loop_
_entity_poly.entity_id
_entity_poly.type
_entity_poly.pdbx_seq_one_letter_code
_entity_poly.pdbx_strand_id
1 'polypeptide(L)'
;PPAYQTWFVKRCIDALTGVEASSLEEAKKLAETSRIRNVGITVETRPDWAKENHVDHMLNMGVTRVELGVQTPDDQIYRLVERKHTVKDVIEATRILKDSGMKIVYHLMPGLPGSNPQKDLETFKRIFENPDFKPDMIKIYPCLVLKGTKAHEWYMRGEYRPYTTEEAADLIVEIKRIIPAWIRIMRVQRDIPAPLIVAGVKHSNLRQLVQQKLKEKGLRCRCIRCREVGHRAMADGVKPNPENVKVLVTKYEASEGQEIFISAEDIENDVLIGYLRLRIPSEKAHRPEIKEHPCGIIRELHVYGIMVPVGRHLSEAWQHKGYGAMLLNEAERMVREEFGLKKILVISALGTKQYYRMFGYDYDGPYMSKILD
;
A
#
# COMPACT_ATOMS: atom_id res chain seq x y z
N PRO A 1 -17.13 -17.96 -5.68
CA PRO A 1 -16.67 -18.81 -6.81
C PRO A 1 -15.77 -18.00 -7.77
N PRO A 2 -14.74 -18.59 -8.39
CA PRO A 2 -13.86 -17.88 -9.32
C PRO A 2 -14.59 -17.23 -10.50
N ALA A 3 -15.60 -17.90 -11.07
CA ALA A 3 -16.39 -17.35 -12.16
C ALA A 3 -17.08 -16.01 -11.82
N TYR A 4 -17.57 -15.87 -10.58
CA TYR A 4 -18.15 -14.62 -10.10
C TYR A 4 -17.10 -13.51 -9.97
N GLN A 5 -15.89 -13.83 -9.50
CA GLN A 5 -14.81 -12.85 -9.35
C GLN A 5 -14.40 -12.28 -10.72
N THR A 6 -14.16 -13.16 -11.68
CA THR A 6 -13.87 -12.79 -13.08
C THR A 6 -14.98 -11.93 -13.68
N TRP A 7 -16.24 -12.35 -13.54
CA TRP A 7 -17.39 -11.59 -14.03
C TRP A 7 -17.48 -10.21 -13.38
N PHE A 8 -17.31 -10.13 -12.06
CA PHE A 8 -17.43 -8.88 -11.32
C PHE A 8 -16.37 -7.87 -11.77
N VAL A 9 -15.10 -8.29 -11.83
CA VAL A 9 -14.01 -7.41 -12.28
C VAL A 9 -14.21 -6.99 -13.73
N LYS A 10 -14.61 -7.92 -14.62
CA LYS A 10 -14.94 -7.58 -16.00
C LYS A 10 -16.01 -6.49 -16.07
N ARG A 11 -17.13 -6.62 -15.33
CA ARG A 11 -18.20 -5.61 -15.35
C ARG A 11 -17.77 -4.25 -14.82
N CYS A 12 -16.87 -4.21 -13.83
CA CYS A 12 -16.26 -2.95 -13.39
C CYS A 12 -15.41 -2.32 -14.49
N ILE A 13 -14.67 -3.12 -15.25
CA ILE A 13 -13.88 -2.63 -16.38
C ILE A 13 -14.78 -2.16 -17.53
N ASP A 14 -15.83 -2.93 -17.87
CA ASP A 14 -16.84 -2.54 -18.88
C ASP A 14 -17.46 -1.17 -18.55
N ALA A 15 -17.80 -0.95 -17.28
CA ALA A 15 -18.35 0.35 -16.83
C ALA A 15 -17.34 1.49 -16.98
N LEU A 16 -16.05 1.21 -16.80
CA LEU A 16 -14.97 2.19 -16.94
C LEU A 16 -14.65 2.49 -18.41
N THR A 17 -14.76 1.51 -19.31
CA THR A 17 -14.54 1.67 -20.75
C THR A 17 -15.78 2.18 -21.48
N GLY A 18 -16.97 1.98 -20.91
CA GLY A 18 -18.26 2.22 -21.56
C GLY A 18 -18.61 1.18 -22.62
N VAL A 19 -17.91 0.03 -22.65
CA VAL A 19 -18.06 -1.02 -23.66
C VAL A 19 -18.28 -2.36 -22.97
N GLU A 20 -19.30 -3.09 -23.39
CA GLU A 20 -19.54 -4.44 -22.91
C GLU A 20 -18.66 -5.44 -23.67
N ALA A 21 -17.55 -5.85 -23.04
CA ALA A 21 -16.65 -6.83 -23.63
C ALA A 21 -17.25 -8.25 -23.63
N SER A 22 -16.78 -9.15 -24.50
CA SER A 22 -17.13 -10.58 -24.50
C SER A 22 -16.42 -11.37 -23.40
N SER A 23 -15.25 -10.90 -22.95
CA SER A 23 -14.40 -11.59 -21.97
C SER A 23 -13.63 -10.61 -21.08
N LEU A 24 -13.05 -11.11 -19.99
CA LEU A 24 -12.18 -10.31 -19.12
C LEU A 24 -10.92 -9.82 -19.87
N GLU A 25 -10.33 -10.64 -20.73
CA GLU A 25 -9.14 -10.25 -21.49
C GLU A 25 -9.43 -9.14 -22.51
N GLU A 26 -10.59 -9.18 -23.17
CA GLU A 26 -11.02 -8.08 -24.04
C GLU A 26 -11.28 -6.81 -23.22
N ALA A 27 -11.98 -6.92 -22.08
CA ALA A 27 -12.22 -5.77 -21.19
C ALA A 27 -10.89 -5.13 -20.76
N LYS A 28 -9.90 -5.95 -20.38
CA LYS A 28 -8.56 -5.50 -20.01
C LYS A 28 -7.88 -4.73 -21.16
N LYS A 29 -7.88 -5.29 -22.38
CA LYS A 29 -7.30 -4.62 -23.57
C LYS A 29 -7.95 -3.26 -23.85
N LEU A 30 -9.27 -3.18 -23.77
CA LEU A 30 -10.01 -1.91 -23.94
C LEU A 30 -9.64 -0.89 -22.84
N ALA A 31 -9.43 -1.34 -21.61
CA ALA A 31 -9.06 -0.47 -20.49
C ALA A 31 -7.65 0.14 -20.63
N GLU A 32 -6.75 -0.50 -21.38
CA GLU A 32 -5.38 -0.02 -21.58
C GLU A 32 -5.30 1.25 -22.41
N THR A 33 -6.31 1.53 -23.25
CA THR A 33 -6.41 2.75 -24.09
C THR A 33 -7.63 3.62 -23.79
N SER A 34 -8.47 3.21 -22.82
CA SER A 34 -9.67 3.96 -22.42
C SER A 34 -9.37 5.42 -22.02
N ARG A 35 -10.33 6.30 -22.31
CA ARG A 35 -10.31 7.70 -21.86
C ARG A 35 -10.27 7.79 -20.33
N ILE A 36 -11.04 6.95 -19.63
CA ILE A 36 -10.97 6.83 -18.17
C ILE A 36 -9.92 5.77 -17.87
N ARG A 37 -8.79 6.17 -17.30
CA ARG A 37 -7.66 5.26 -17.07
C ARG A 37 -7.87 4.44 -15.81
N ASN A 38 -7.81 3.11 -15.93
CA ASN A 38 -7.63 2.24 -14.77
C ASN A 38 -6.18 2.34 -14.27
N VAL A 39 -5.95 3.06 -13.18
CA VAL A 39 -4.61 3.25 -12.58
C VAL A 39 -4.32 2.28 -11.42
N GLY A 40 -5.17 1.26 -11.25
CA GLY A 40 -4.94 0.19 -10.31
C GLY A 40 -6.24 -0.43 -9.82
N ILE A 41 -6.20 -1.73 -9.56
CA ILE A 41 -7.26 -2.47 -8.88
C ILE A 41 -6.72 -2.90 -7.51
N THR A 42 -7.51 -2.65 -6.46
CA THR A 42 -7.23 -3.09 -5.09
C THR A 42 -8.29 -4.09 -4.67
N VAL A 43 -7.86 -5.24 -4.13
CA VAL A 43 -8.76 -6.21 -3.51
C VAL A 43 -8.44 -6.33 -2.03
N GLU A 44 -9.48 -6.48 -1.21
CA GLU A 44 -9.35 -6.73 0.22
C GLU A 44 -9.61 -8.21 0.48
N THR A 45 -8.74 -8.86 1.26
CA THR A 45 -8.85 -10.30 1.53
C THR A 45 -8.36 -10.67 2.92
N ARG A 46 -8.68 -11.89 3.34
CA ARG A 46 -8.09 -12.49 4.53
C ARG A 46 -6.71 -13.08 4.18
N PRO A 47 -5.75 -13.10 5.12
CA PRO A 47 -4.44 -13.69 4.89
C PRO A 47 -4.47 -15.13 4.36
N ASP A 48 -5.37 -15.98 4.86
CA ASP A 48 -5.50 -17.37 4.41
C ASP A 48 -6.05 -17.53 2.97
N TRP A 49 -6.55 -16.44 2.37
CA TRP A 49 -7.05 -16.37 0.98
C TRP A 49 -6.09 -15.62 0.04
N ALA A 50 -4.80 -15.58 0.39
CA ALA A 50 -3.72 -14.99 -0.41
C ALA A 50 -2.58 -16.01 -0.59
N LYS A 51 -2.94 -17.21 -1.03
CA LYS A 51 -2.02 -18.29 -1.42
C LYS A 51 -1.68 -18.14 -2.92
N GLU A 52 -0.69 -18.88 -3.41
CA GLU A 52 -0.15 -18.75 -4.78
C GLU A 52 -1.24 -18.76 -5.86
N ASN A 53 -2.14 -19.74 -5.82
CA ASN A 53 -3.28 -19.85 -6.75
C ASN A 53 -4.26 -18.67 -6.68
N HIS A 54 -4.48 -18.10 -5.49
CA HIS A 54 -5.31 -16.92 -5.30
C HIS A 54 -4.64 -15.68 -5.89
N VAL A 55 -3.33 -15.55 -5.68
CA VAL A 55 -2.53 -14.43 -6.22
C VAL A 55 -2.45 -14.50 -7.74
N ASP A 56 -2.31 -15.69 -8.32
CA ASP A 56 -2.37 -15.89 -9.78
C ASP A 56 -3.70 -15.42 -10.37
N HIS A 57 -4.80 -15.77 -9.69
CA HIS A 57 -6.12 -15.32 -10.11
C HIS A 57 -6.28 -13.79 -10.00
N MET A 58 -5.75 -13.18 -8.94
CA MET A 58 -5.71 -11.73 -8.77
C MET A 58 -4.90 -11.05 -9.88
N LEU A 59 -3.71 -11.56 -10.23
CA LEU A 59 -2.89 -11.06 -11.34
C LEU A 59 -3.65 -11.13 -12.67
N ASN A 60 -4.30 -12.26 -12.96
CA ASN A 60 -5.11 -12.42 -14.17
C ASN A 60 -6.23 -11.37 -14.28
N MET A 61 -6.81 -10.97 -13.14
CA MET A 61 -7.80 -9.90 -13.04
C MET A 61 -7.24 -8.47 -13.15
N GLY A 62 -5.91 -8.30 -13.22
CA GLY A 62 -5.27 -6.98 -13.28
C GLY A 62 -5.15 -6.30 -11.91
N VAL A 63 -5.22 -7.07 -10.82
CA VAL A 63 -5.00 -6.57 -9.45
C VAL A 63 -3.55 -6.12 -9.30
N THR A 64 -3.36 -4.92 -8.73
CA THR A 64 -2.02 -4.36 -8.47
C THR A 64 -1.73 -4.18 -6.99
N ARG A 65 -2.76 -4.25 -6.13
CA ARG A 65 -2.67 -4.06 -4.70
C ARG A 65 -3.60 -5.00 -3.95
N VAL A 66 -3.11 -5.55 -2.84
CA VAL A 66 -3.90 -6.38 -1.95
C VAL A 66 -3.88 -5.79 -0.55
N GLU A 67 -5.05 -5.72 0.07
CA GLU A 67 -5.20 -5.41 1.47
C GLU A 67 -5.46 -6.67 2.28
N LEU A 68 -4.55 -6.96 3.19
CA LEU A 68 -4.66 -8.06 4.13
C LEU A 68 -5.35 -7.58 5.40
N GLY A 69 -6.43 -8.28 5.76
CA GLY A 69 -7.14 -8.12 7.02
C GLY A 69 -6.37 -8.65 8.23
N VAL A 70 -5.14 -8.17 8.47
CA VAL A 70 -4.20 -8.62 9.52
C VAL A 70 -4.71 -8.33 10.92
N GLN A 71 -5.27 -7.14 11.16
CA GLN A 71 -5.73 -6.65 12.46
C GLN A 71 -4.62 -6.46 13.49
N THR A 72 -4.10 -7.56 14.05
CA THR A 72 -2.95 -7.58 14.95
C THR A 72 -2.28 -8.95 14.82
N PRO A 73 -1.00 -9.06 14.41
CA PRO A 73 -0.33 -10.35 14.22
C PRO A 73 0.01 -11.04 15.55
N ASP A 74 -1.02 -11.50 16.24
CA ASP A 74 -0.98 -12.23 17.51
C ASP A 74 -2.02 -13.37 17.50
N ASP A 75 -1.54 -14.62 17.50
CA ASP A 75 -2.40 -15.80 17.46
C ASP A 75 -3.26 -15.98 18.72
N GLN A 76 -2.85 -15.43 19.88
CA GLN A 76 -3.69 -15.43 21.07
C GLN A 76 -4.90 -14.51 20.87
N ILE A 77 -4.68 -13.31 20.33
CA ILE A 77 -5.77 -12.38 20.01
C ILE A 77 -6.65 -12.97 18.91
N TYR A 78 -6.07 -13.57 17.86
CA TYR A 78 -6.86 -14.22 16.81
C TYR A 78 -7.78 -15.30 17.34
N ARG A 79 -7.30 -16.18 18.23
CA ARG A 79 -8.15 -17.18 18.88
C ARG A 79 -9.25 -16.53 19.72
N LEU A 80 -8.93 -15.50 20.51
CA LEU A 80 -9.88 -14.80 21.36
C LEU A 80 -11.02 -14.15 20.55
N VAL A 81 -10.67 -13.50 19.44
CA VAL A 81 -11.65 -12.81 18.56
C VAL A 81 -12.14 -13.69 17.40
N GLU A 82 -11.92 -15.01 17.49
CA GLU A 82 -12.39 -16.02 16.53
C GLU A 82 -12.02 -15.74 15.07
N ARG A 83 -10.82 -15.18 14.86
CA ARG A 83 -10.23 -15.06 13.53
C ARG A 83 -9.76 -16.44 13.07
N LYS A 84 -10.10 -16.76 11.82
CA LYS A 84 -9.84 -18.06 11.18
C LYS A 84 -8.50 -18.14 10.43
N HIS A 85 -7.60 -17.18 10.65
CA HIS A 85 -6.25 -17.17 10.09
C HIS A 85 -5.23 -17.02 11.21
N THR A 86 -3.99 -17.35 10.90
CA THR A 86 -2.86 -17.29 11.83
C THR A 86 -1.87 -16.21 11.44
N VAL A 87 -0.92 -15.90 12.34
CA VAL A 87 0.24 -15.06 12.01
C VAL A 87 1.04 -15.69 10.86
N LYS A 88 1.16 -17.02 10.83
CA LYS A 88 1.82 -17.73 9.72
C LYS A 88 1.15 -17.43 8.37
N ASP A 89 -0.18 -17.39 8.32
CA ASP A 89 -0.90 -17.02 7.10
C ASP A 89 -0.59 -15.58 6.67
N VAL A 90 -0.44 -14.65 7.62
CA VAL A 90 -0.05 -13.26 7.34
C VAL A 90 1.34 -13.21 6.70
N ILE A 91 2.31 -13.91 7.29
CA ILE A 91 3.70 -13.94 6.83
C ILE A 91 3.77 -14.56 5.43
N GLU A 92 3.14 -15.71 5.24
CA GLU A 92 3.11 -16.42 3.96
C GLU A 92 2.43 -15.60 2.86
N ALA A 93 1.24 -15.05 3.14
CA ALA A 93 0.54 -14.19 2.20
C ALA A 93 1.38 -12.97 1.80
N THR A 94 2.06 -12.37 2.77
CA THR A 94 2.92 -11.20 2.51
C THR A 94 4.07 -11.55 1.59
N ARG A 95 4.76 -12.68 1.84
CA ARG A 95 5.82 -13.18 0.96
C ARG A 95 5.32 -13.41 -0.46
N ILE A 96 4.25 -14.19 -0.63
CA ILE A 96 3.69 -14.53 -1.95
C ILE A 96 3.30 -13.26 -2.71
N LEU A 97 2.64 -12.31 -2.05
CA LEU A 97 2.24 -11.05 -2.65
C LEU A 97 3.44 -10.19 -3.07
N LYS A 98 4.48 -10.07 -2.22
CA LYS A 98 5.70 -9.33 -2.55
C LYS A 98 6.44 -9.96 -3.72
N ASP A 99 6.64 -11.28 -3.67
CA ASP A 99 7.30 -12.03 -4.73
C ASP A 99 6.51 -12.00 -6.04
N SER A 100 5.20 -11.76 -6.02
CA SER A 100 4.37 -11.55 -7.20
C SER A 100 4.28 -10.08 -7.64
N GLY A 101 5.13 -9.22 -7.08
CA GLY A 101 5.19 -7.81 -7.38
C GLY A 101 4.10 -6.94 -6.76
N MET A 102 3.08 -7.49 -6.10
CA MET A 102 1.93 -6.72 -5.63
C MET A 102 2.27 -5.76 -4.50
N LYS A 103 1.58 -4.61 -4.48
CA LYS A 103 1.55 -3.69 -3.32
C LYS A 103 0.72 -4.27 -2.19
N ILE A 104 1.15 -4.06 -0.95
CA ILE A 104 0.52 -4.66 0.24
C ILE A 104 0.06 -3.58 1.21
N VAL A 105 -1.22 -3.66 1.58
CA VAL A 105 -1.81 -2.88 2.66
C VAL A 105 -2.10 -3.81 3.83
N TYR A 106 -1.69 -3.46 5.04
CA TYR A 106 -2.22 -4.09 6.24
C TYR A 106 -3.36 -3.26 6.81
N HIS A 107 -4.50 -3.89 7.00
CA HIS A 107 -5.58 -3.35 7.81
C HIS A 107 -5.31 -3.73 9.28
N LEU A 108 -4.94 -2.76 10.11
CA LEU A 108 -4.52 -2.95 11.50
C LEU A 108 -5.55 -2.33 12.46
N MET A 109 -5.87 -3.07 13.52
CA MET A 109 -6.88 -2.70 14.51
C MET A 109 -6.29 -2.68 15.92
N PRO A 110 -5.76 -1.54 16.39
CA PRO A 110 -5.39 -1.40 17.79
C PRO A 110 -6.62 -1.44 18.69
N GLY A 111 -6.43 -1.87 19.94
CA GLY A 111 -7.50 -1.95 20.95
C GLY A 111 -8.44 -3.13 20.77
N LEU A 112 -8.02 -4.18 20.07
CA LEU A 112 -8.78 -5.44 20.08
C LEU A 112 -8.85 -6.03 21.51
N PRO A 113 -9.92 -6.81 21.82
CA PRO A 113 -10.00 -7.55 23.07
C PRO A 113 -8.71 -8.34 23.36
N GLY A 114 -8.21 -8.25 24.60
CA GLY A 114 -6.94 -8.85 25.02
C GLY A 114 -5.67 -8.01 24.75
N SER A 115 -5.79 -6.89 24.01
CA SER A 115 -4.70 -5.94 23.78
C SER A 115 -4.74 -4.73 24.75
N ASN A 116 -3.70 -3.91 24.70
CA ASN A 116 -3.60 -2.62 25.38
C ASN A 116 -2.62 -1.70 24.60
N PRO A 117 -2.57 -0.38 24.88
CA PRO A 117 -1.78 0.55 24.07
C PRO A 117 -0.29 0.19 23.99
N GLN A 118 0.28 -0.34 25.07
CA GLN A 118 1.68 -0.77 25.08
C GLN A 118 1.90 -1.98 24.15
N LYS A 119 1.05 -3.01 24.25
CA LYS A 119 1.10 -4.19 23.38
C LYS A 119 0.90 -3.83 21.91
N ASP A 120 -0.02 -2.92 21.62
CA ASP A 120 -0.25 -2.45 20.25
C ASP A 120 0.98 -1.71 19.73
N LEU A 121 1.59 -0.81 20.51
CA LEU A 121 2.81 -0.11 20.09
C LEU A 121 3.97 -1.09 19.78
N GLU A 122 4.18 -2.09 20.63
CA GLU A 122 5.18 -3.16 20.37
C GLU A 122 4.84 -3.97 19.11
N THR A 123 3.55 -4.22 18.87
CA THR A 123 3.09 -4.87 17.65
C THR A 123 3.41 -4.04 16.41
N PHE A 124 3.20 -2.72 16.44
CA PHE A 124 3.56 -1.84 15.33
C PHE A 124 5.07 -1.80 15.10
N LYS A 125 5.90 -1.73 16.17
CA LYS A 125 7.36 -1.86 16.04
C LYS A 125 7.75 -3.15 15.35
N ARG A 126 7.21 -4.29 15.81
CA ARG A 126 7.44 -5.60 15.19
C ARG A 126 7.05 -5.62 13.71
N ILE A 127 5.90 -5.05 13.33
CA ILE A 127 5.46 -4.99 11.92
C ILE A 127 6.46 -4.20 11.05
N PHE A 128 7.07 -3.15 11.60
CA PHE A 128 8.02 -2.29 10.87
C PHE A 128 9.44 -2.85 10.84
N GLU A 129 9.85 -3.57 11.89
CA GLU A 129 11.22 -4.03 12.08
C GLU A 129 11.44 -5.46 11.59
N ASN A 130 10.52 -6.39 11.88
CA ASN A 130 10.66 -7.79 11.51
C ASN A 130 10.43 -7.98 9.99
N PRO A 131 11.39 -8.60 9.25
CA PRO A 131 11.31 -8.81 7.81
C PRO A 131 10.09 -9.64 7.37
N ASP A 132 9.48 -10.44 8.23
CA ASP A 132 8.30 -11.25 7.92
C ASP A 132 7.05 -10.41 7.55
N PHE A 133 7.02 -9.13 7.92
CA PHE A 133 5.89 -8.22 7.72
C PHE A 133 6.21 -7.11 6.71
N LYS A 134 6.73 -5.98 7.20
CA LYS A 134 7.09 -4.79 6.41
C LYS A 134 6.11 -4.44 5.26
N PRO A 135 4.84 -4.12 5.55
CA PRO A 135 3.83 -3.77 4.54
C PRO A 135 4.08 -2.39 3.94
N ASP A 136 3.81 -2.19 2.64
CA ASP A 136 4.01 -0.90 1.97
C ASP A 136 3.07 0.20 2.49
N MET A 137 1.90 -0.21 2.94
CA MET A 137 0.79 0.63 3.35
C MET A 137 0.12 0.07 4.59
N ILE A 138 -0.43 0.96 5.42
CA ILE A 138 -1.27 0.56 6.55
C ILE A 138 -2.56 1.39 6.61
N LYS A 139 -3.64 0.76 7.06
CA LYS A 139 -4.86 1.41 7.57
C LYS A 139 -4.92 1.14 9.08
N ILE A 140 -5.08 2.18 9.88
CA ILE A 140 -5.12 2.08 11.35
C ILE A 140 -6.53 2.38 11.84
N TYR A 141 -7.30 1.35 12.18
CA TYR A 141 -8.70 1.46 12.61
C TYR A 141 -8.84 0.97 14.05
N PRO A 142 -8.82 1.85 15.06
CA PRO A 142 -9.10 1.46 16.43
C PRO A 142 -10.37 0.62 16.53
N CYS A 143 -10.34 -0.45 17.34
CA CYS A 143 -11.48 -1.35 17.47
C CYS A 143 -12.69 -0.60 18.04
N LEU A 144 -13.84 -0.80 17.42
CA LEU A 144 -15.11 -0.18 17.80
C LEU A 144 -16.08 -1.25 18.28
N VAL A 145 -16.97 -0.85 19.18
CA VAL A 145 -18.10 -1.67 19.61
C VAL A 145 -19.33 -1.29 18.79
N LEU A 146 -19.78 -2.22 17.95
CA LEU A 146 -20.98 -2.07 17.12
C LEU A 146 -22.08 -3.01 17.61
N LYS A 147 -23.33 -2.54 17.61
CA LYS A 147 -24.49 -3.35 18.03
C LYS A 147 -24.55 -4.65 17.23
N GLY A 148 -24.83 -5.77 17.90
CA GLY A 148 -24.95 -7.09 17.27
C GLY A 148 -23.62 -7.78 16.96
N THR A 149 -22.50 -7.29 17.53
CA THR A 149 -21.20 -7.96 17.43
C THR A 149 -20.80 -8.62 18.75
N LYS A 150 -19.91 -9.61 18.70
CA LYS A 150 -19.34 -10.25 19.90
C LYS A 150 -18.64 -9.23 20.83
N ALA A 151 -18.01 -8.21 20.24
CA ALA A 151 -17.42 -7.09 21.00
C ALA A 151 -18.46 -6.30 21.79
N HIS A 152 -19.69 -6.18 21.29
CA HIS A 152 -20.79 -5.56 22.01
C HIS A 152 -21.27 -6.40 23.19
N GLU A 153 -21.34 -7.73 23.04
CA GLU A 153 -21.65 -8.63 24.16
C GLU A 153 -20.60 -8.50 25.27
N TRP A 154 -19.31 -8.55 24.94
CA TRP A 154 -18.22 -8.37 25.91
C TRP A 154 -18.28 -6.99 26.58
N TYR A 155 -18.57 -5.94 25.82
CA TYR A 155 -18.72 -4.58 26.36
C TYR A 155 -19.88 -4.49 27.36
N MET A 156 -21.04 -5.06 27.03
CA MET A 156 -22.22 -5.05 27.91
C MET A 156 -22.00 -5.85 29.19
N ARG A 157 -21.13 -6.88 29.16
CA ARG A 157 -20.71 -7.65 30.36
C ARG A 157 -19.57 -7.00 31.14
N GLY A 158 -19.00 -5.88 30.67
CA GLY A 158 -17.85 -5.22 31.30
C GLY A 158 -16.51 -5.93 31.08
N GLU A 159 -16.45 -6.93 30.19
CA GLU A 159 -15.25 -7.73 29.90
C GLU A 159 -14.32 -7.07 28.87
N TYR A 160 -14.82 -6.05 28.16
CA TYR A 160 -14.06 -5.34 27.13
C TYR A 160 -14.37 -3.84 27.15
N ARG A 161 -13.31 -3.03 27.12
CA ARG A 161 -13.38 -1.57 26.96
C ARG A 161 -12.59 -1.17 25.71
N PRO A 162 -13.25 -0.64 24.65
CA PRO A 162 -12.53 -0.11 23.50
C PRO A 162 -11.77 1.17 23.88
N TYR A 163 -10.77 1.53 23.09
CA TYR A 163 -10.06 2.80 23.30
C TYR A 163 -10.98 4.01 23.12
N THR A 164 -10.79 4.97 23.99
CA THR A 164 -11.29 6.33 23.82
C THR A 164 -10.59 7.01 22.64
N THR A 165 -11.17 8.13 22.19
CA THR A 165 -10.54 8.95 21.14
C THR A 165 -9.15 9.44 21.54
N GLU A 166 -8.94 9.83 22.79
CA GLU A 166 -7.64 10.28 23.29
C GLU A 166 -6.60 9.16 23.34
N GLU A 167 -6.93 8.01 23.94
CA GLU A 167 -6.04 6.84 23.98
C GLU A 167 -5.63 6.39 22.57
N ALA A 168 -6.57 6.36 21.64
CA ALA A 168 -6.29 6.03 20.24
C ALA A 168 -5.41 7.09 19.57
N ALA A 169 -5.63 8.38 19.84
CA ALA A 169 -4.83 9.46 19.27
C ALA A 169 -3.38 9.41 19.78
N ASP A 170 -3.18 9.22 21.08
CA ASP A 170 -1.85 9.14 21.70
C ASP A 170 -1.07 7.94 21.18
N LEU A 171 -1.70 6.78 21.08
CA LEU A 171 -1.08 5.59 20.48
C LEU A 171 -0.66 5.86 19.03
N ILE A 172 -1.51 6.50 18.22
CA ILE A 172 -1.21 6.77 16.80
C ILE A 172 -0.09 7.82 16.67
N VAL A 173 0.03 8.76 17.61
CA VAL A 173 1.18 9.69 17.67
C VAL A 173 2.48 8.90 17.81
N GLU A 174 2.54 7.95 18.75
CA GLU A 174 3.74 7.14 18.95
C GLU A 174 4.02 6.21 17.75
N ILE A 175 2.99 5.61 17.15
CA ILE A 175 3.14 4.82 15.90
C ILE A 175 3.72 5.68 14.78
N LYS A 176 3.20 6.90 14.60
CA LYS A 176 3.69 7.84 13.57
C LYS A 176 5.10 8.35 13.83
N ARG A 177 5.58 8.31 15.08
CA ARG A 177 6.94 8.69 15.44
C ARG A 177 7.98 7.68 14.93
N ILE A 178 7.62 6.39 14.95
CA ILE A 178 8.53 5.29 14.58
C ILE A 178 8.32 4.79 13.15
N ILE A 179 7.32 5.31 12.43
CA ILE A 179 6.94 4.76 11.12
C ILE A 179 8.05 4.94 10.08
N PRO A 180 8.47 3.86 9.38
CA PRO A 180 9.45 3.96 8.32
C PRO A 180 9.01 4.87 7.17
N ALA A 181 9.97 5.55 6.56
CA ALA A 181 9.74 6.54 5.52
C ALA A 181 9.12 5.98 4.22
N TRP A 182 9.25 4.67 4.00
CA TRP A 182 8.71 3.93 2.86
C TRP A 182 7.27 3.43 3.07
N ILE A 183 6.69 3.59 4.27
CA ILE A 183 5.29 3.22 4.56
C ILE A 183 4.36 4.39 4.29
N ARG A 184 3.18 4.10 3.71
CA ARG A 184 2.08 5.06 3.60
C ARG A 184 0.91 4.71 4.52
N ILE A 185 0.54 5.63 5.42
CA ILE A 185 -0.70 5.50 6.20
C ILE A 185 -1.88 5.96 5.34
N MET A 186 -2.64 5.01 4.80
CA MET A 186 -3.78 5.28 3.91
C MET A 186 -4.91 5.98 4.66
N ARG A 187 -5.32 5.42 5.79
CA ARG A 187 -6.43 5.92 6.61
C ARG A 187 -6.15 5.73 8.09
N VAL A 188 -6.70 6.65 8.87
CA VAL A 188 -6.72 6.63 10.34
C VAL A 188 -8.19 6.78 10.68
N GLN A 189 -8.79 5.74 11.26
CA GLN A 189 -10.23 5.53 11.44
C GLN A 189 -11.01 5.04 10.20
N ARG A 190 -12.15 4.38 10.47
CA ARG A 190 -13.14 3.94 9.48
C ARG A 190 -14.30 4.93 9.43
N ASP A 191 -14.91 5.10 8.26
CA ASP A 191 -16.13 5.90 8.09
C ASP A 191 -17.36 5.07 8.51
N ILE A 192 -17.54 4.88 9.82
CA ILE A 192 -18.77 4.30 10.37
C ILE A 192 -19.63 5.44 10.91
N PRO A 193 -20.92 5.53 10.55
CA PRO A 193 -21.83 6.50 11.13
C PRO A 193 -21.82 6.43 12.66
N ALA A 194 -21.55 7.56 13.33
CA ALA A 194 -21.44 7.64 14.78
C ALA A 194 -22.63 7.01 15.56
N PRO A 195 -23.90 7.11 15.09
CA PRO A 195 -25.03 6.45 15.76
C PRO A 195 -24.95 4.93 15.83
N LEU A 196 -24.16 4.29 14.95
CA LEU A 196 -23.94 2.83 14.97
C LEU A 196 -22.85 2.41 15.95
N ILE A 197 -22.07 3.36 16.47
CA ILE A 197 -20.95 3.13 17.39
C ILE A 197 -21.46 3.20 18.82
N VAL A 198 -21.60 2.04 19.46
CA VAL A 198 -22.00 1.94 20.87
C VAL A 198 -20.89 2.51 21.76
N ALA A 199 -19.65 2.06 21.54
CA ALA A 199 -18.45 2.53 22.27
C ALA A 199 -17.19 2.50 21.40
N GLY A 200 -16.17 3.27 21.80
CA GLY A 200 -14.92 3.46 21.08
C GLY A 200 -14.76 4.87 20.52
N VAL A 201 -13.91 5.05 19.51
CA VAL A 201 -13.70 6.33 18.82
C VAL A 201 -14.99 6.76 18.10
N LYS A 202 -15.60 7.85 18.56
CA LYS A 202 -16.84 8.41 17.98
C LYS A 202 -16.60 9.62 17.08
N HIS A 203 -15.47 10.30 17.25
CA HIS A 203 -15.12 11.47 16.45
C HIS A 203 -14.63 11.07 15.06
N SER A 204 -15.16 11.72 14.02
CA SER A 204 -14.77 11.53 12.62
C SER A 204 -13.49 12.27 12.23
N ASN A 205 -12.81 12.93 13.17
CA ASN A 205 -11.60 13.73 12.91
C ASN A 205 -10.36 13.23 13.67
N LEU A 206 -10.27 11.92 13.99
CA LEU A 206 -9.12 11.34 14.71
C LEU A 206 -7.77 11.70 14.07
N ARG A 207 -7.71 11.73 12.74
CA ARG A 207 -6.50 12.12 12.01
C ARG A 207 -6.07 13.57 12.31
N GLN A 208 -7.02 14.49 12.41
CA GLN A 208 -6.77 15.90 12.71
C GLN A 208 -6.25 16.05 14.14
N LEU A 209 -6.89 15.37 15.10
CA LEU A 209 -6.44 15.32 16.49
C LEU A 209 -5.00 14.80 16.62
N VAL A 210 -4.67 13.71 15.92
CA VAL A 210 -3.30 13.17 15.89
C VAL A 210 -2.31 14.18 15.29
N GLN A 211 -2.69 14.92 14.25
CA GLN A 211 -1.84 15.96 13.65
C GLN A 211 -1.59 17.12 14.61
N GLN A 212 -2.63 17.56 15.33
CA GLN A 212 -2.50 18.59 16.35
C GLN A 212 -1.55 18.14 17.47
N LYS A 213 -1.74 16.94 18.01
CA LYS A 213 -0.86 16.38 19.06
C LYS A 213 0.59 16.25 18.61
N LEU A 214 0.84 15.84 17.36
CA LEU A 214 2.19 15.82 16.81
C LEU A 214 2.82 17.22 16.82
N LYS A 215 2.08 18.24 16.39
CA LYS A 215 2.52 19.64 16.37
C LYS A 215 2.80 20.17 17.78
N GLU A 216 1.91 19.92 18.73
CA GLU A 216 2.07 20.31 20.14
C GLU A 216 3.32 19.69 20.77
N LYS A 217 3.66 18.45 20.41
CA LYS A 217 4.88 17.77 20.86
C LYS A 217 6.14 18.13 20.05
N GLY A 218 6.04 19.00 19.04
CA GLY A 218 7.17 19.31 18.15
C GLY A 218 7.64 18.12 17.30
N LEU A 219 6.78 17.11 17.11
CA LEU A 219 7.08 15.89 16.38
C LEU A 219 6.58 15.98 14.93
N ARG A 220 7.29 15.34 14.01
CA ARG A 220 6.88 15.17 12.61
C ARG A 220 6.82 13.69 12.24
N CYS A 221 5.78 13.32 11.50
CA CYS A 221 5.65 11.99 10.93
C CYS A 221 6.37 11.94 9.58
N ARG A 222 7.23 10.94 9.37
CA ARG A 222 7.98 10.77 8.12
C ARG A 222 7.40 9.71 7.16
N CYS A 223 6.18 9.23 7.38
CA CYS A 223 5.53 8.36 6.41
C CYS A 223 5.31 9.07 5.06
N ILE A 224 5.16 8.32 3.97
CA ILE A 224 4.93 8.84 2.60
C ILE A 224 3.83 9.91 2.58
N ARG A 225 2.68 9.64 3.20
CA ARG A 225 1.54 10.58 3.17
C ARG A 225 1.83 11.92 3.85
N CYS A 226 2.72 11.95 4.85
CA CYS A 226 3.06 13.17 5.55
C CYS A 226 4.11 14.00 4.81
N ARG A 227 4.81 13.39 3.84
CA ARG A 227 5.86 14.04 3.05
C ARG A 227 5.44 14.31 1.60
N GLU A 228 4.39 13.64 1.10
CA GLU A 228 3.95 13.82 -0.30
C GLU A 228 3.65 15.29 -0.61
N VAL A 229 4.17 15.78 -1.75
CA VAL A 229 4.15 17.20 -2.16
C VAL A 229 2.80 17.88 -1.99
N GLY A 230 1.70 17.19 -2.33
CA GLY A 230 0.35 17.72 -2.18
C GLY A 230 -0.04 17.96 -0.71
N HIS A 231 0.32 17.06 0.21
CA HIS A 231 0.05 17.24 1.64
C HIS A 231 0.94 18.30 2.25
N ARG A 232 2.23 18.36 1.90
CA ARG A 232 3.15 19.41 2.39
C ARG A 232 2.70 20.80 1.96
N ALA A 233 2.26 20.95 0.71
CA ALA A 233 1.73 22.21 0.21
C ALA A 233 0.43 22.61 0.92
N MET A 234 -0.51 21.67 1.10
CA MET A 234 -1.82 21.96 1.70
C MET A 234 -1.77 22.19 3.21
N ALA A 235 -1.02 21.35 3.93
CA ALA A 235 -1.01 21.36 5.40
C ALA A 235 0.01 22.34 5.97
N ASP A 236 1.16 22.50 5.31
CA ASP A 236 2.30 23.25 5.85
C ASP A 236 2.67 24.48 5.00
N GLY A 237 2.03 24.69 3.84
CA GLY A 237 2.38 25.79 2.92
C GLY A 237 3.74 25.62 2.23
N VAL A 238 4.33 24.42 2.31
CA VAL A 238 5.68 24.14 1.80
C VAL A 238 5.62 23.64 0.37
N LYS A 239 6.32 24.34 -0.53
CA LYS A 239 6.55 23.91 -1.92
C LYS A 239 7.94 23.28 -2.04
N PRO A 240 8.13 22.28 -2.92
CA PRO A 240 9.45 21.69 -3.14
C PRO A 240 10.34 22.69 -3.89
N ASN A 241 11.61 22.76 -3.51
CA ASN A 241 12.67 23.42 -4.26
C ASN A 241 13.34 22.42 -5.21
N PRO A 242 13.22 22.58 -6.54
CA PRO A 242 13.82 21.68 -7.52
C PRO A 242 15.33 21.51 -7.38
N GLU A 243 16.06 22.53 -6.91
CA GLU A 243 17.53 22.48 -6.76
C GLU A 243 17.97 21.54 -5.63
N ASN A 244 17.08 21.29 -4.66
CA ASN A 244 17.33 20.44 -3.50
C ASN A 244 16.89 19.00 -3.72
N VAL A 245 16.33 18.67 -4.90
CA VAL A 245 15.77 17.35 -5.16
C VAL A 245 16.89 16.35 -5.39
N LYS A 246 16.91 15.29 -4.58
CA LYS A 246 17.85 14.17 -4.71
C LYS A 246 17.10 12.85 -4.86
N VAL A 247 17.74 11.91 -5.54
CA VAL A 247 17.34 10.50 -5.51
C VAL A 247 17.93 9.86 -4.27
N LEU A 248 17.07 9.38 -3.38
CA LEU A 248 17.43 8.65 -2.18
C LEU A 248 17.07 7.18 -2.35
N VAL A 249 17.87 6.31 -1.76
CA VAL A 249 17.68 4.85 -1.80
C VAL A 249 17.67 4.30 -0.38
N THR A 250 16.62 3.58 -0.01
CA THR A 250 16.52 2.83 1.25
C THR A 250 16.34 1.35 0.95
N LYS A 251 17.31 0.53 1.33
CA LYS A 251 17.24 -0.93 1.21
C LYS A 251 16.81 -1.56 2.52
N TYR A 252 15.95 -2.57 2.47
CA TYR A 252 15.56 -3.34 3.65
C TYR A 252 15.15 -4.77 3.27
N GLU A 253 15.48 -5.72 4.13
CA GLU A 253 15.02 -7.10 3.96
C GLU A 253 13.52 -7.19 4.25
N ALA A 254 12.79 -7.89 3.40
CA ALA A 254 11.40 -8.22 3.67
C ALA A 254 10.98 -9.50 2.95
N SER A 255 10.38 -10.40 3.72
CA SER A 255 9.81 -11.66 3.26
C SER A 255 10.80 -12.45 2.41
N GLU A 256 11.97 -12.72 2.98
CA GLU A 256 13.06 -13.51 2.36
C GLU A 256 13.64 -12.92 1.06
N GLY A 257 13.27 -11.69 0.71
CA GLY A 257 13.84 -10.94 -0.40
C GLY A 257 14.30 -9.56 0.06
N GLN A 258 14.72 -8.74 -0.89
CA GLN A 258 15.19 -7.38 -0.61
C GLN A 258 14.27 -6.35 -1.27
N GLU A 259 13.81 -5.38 -0.49
CA GLU A 259 13.10 -4.21 -0.98
C GLU A 259 14.06 -3.02 -1.09
N ILE A 260 13.88 -2.25 -2.15
CA ILE A 260 14.63 -1.05 -2.48
C ILE A 260 13.61 0.05 -2.75
N PHE A 261 13.50 0.97 -1.80
CA PHE A 261 12.67 2.17 -1.93
C PHE A 261 13.51 3.31 -2.50
N ILE A 262 13.24 3.68 -3.75
CA ILE A 262 13.93 4.75 -4.47
C ILE A 262 12.99 5.95 -4.50
N SER A 263 13.42 7.12 -4.07
CA SER A 263 12.56 8.30 -3.95
C SER A 263 13.24 9.57 -4.43
N ALA A 264 12.49 10.40 -5.16
CA ALA A 264 12.88 11.76 -5.48
C ALA A 264 12.33 12.70 -4.39
N GLU A 265 13.22 13.31 -3.62
CA GLU A 265 12.86 14.10 -2.44
C GLU A 265 13.62 15.42 -2.42
N ASP A 266 12.93 16.52 -2.10
CA ASP A 266 13.57 17.74 -1.59
C ASP A 266 13.99 17.47 -0.14
N ILE A 267 15.29 17.31 0.06
CA ILE A 267 15.86 16.89 1.34
C ILE A 267 15.81 17.96 2.42
N GLU A 268 15.83 19.24 2.04
CA GLU A 268 15.84 20.35 2.99
C GLU A 268 14.43 20.59 3.53
N ASN A 269 13.44 20.52 2.64
CA ASN A 269 12.05 20.77 3.00
C ASN A 269 11.30 19.49 3.44
N ASP A 270 11.94 18.32 3.38
CA ASP A 270 11.36 16.99 3.66
C ASP A 270 10.07 16.80 2.85
N VAL A 271 10.18 16.96 1.52
CA VAL A 271 9.08 16.82 0.56
C VAL A 271 9.36 15.68 -0.40
N LEU A 272 8.45 14.70 -0.45
CA LEU A 272 8.47 13.57 -1.36
C LEU A 272 7.71 13.92 -2.65
N ILE A 273 8.41 13.89 -3.79
CA ILE A 273 7.87 14.21 -5.12
C ILE A 273 7.39 12.95 -5.83
N GLY A 274 8.16 11.86 -5.72
CA GLY A 274 7.82 10.58 -6.30
C GLY A 274 8.68 9.46 -5.74
N TYR A 275 8.25 8.22 -5.92
CA TYR A 275 9.00 7.05 -5.47
C TYR A 275 8.74 5.83 -6.36
N LEU A 276 9.65 4.87 -6.26
CA LEU A 276 9.60 3.57 -6.90
C LEU A 276 9.94 2.49 -5.86
N ARG A 277 9.17 1.40 -5.85
CA ARG A 277 9.42 0.21 -5.03
C ARG A 277 9.98 -0.88 -5.92
N LEU A 278 11.27 -1.13 -5.81
CA LEU A 278 11.96 -2.22 -6.49
C LEU A 278 12.13 -3.37 -5.49
N ARG A 279 11.91 -4.60 -5.94
CA ARG A 279 12.16 -5.81 -5.17
C ARG A 279 13.09 -6.75 -5.92
N ILE A 280 14.04 -7.32 -5.20
CA ILE A 280 14.70 -8.56 -5.57
C ILE A 280 13.95 -9.69 -4.85
N PRO A 281 13.23 -10.56 -5.60
CA PRO A 281 12.33 -11.54 -5.02
C PRO A 281 13.08 -12.64 -4.25
N SER A 282 12.37 -13.35 -3.37
CA SER A 282 12.94 -14.52 -2.70
C SER A 282 13.07 -15.70 -3.66
N GLU A 283 13.87 -16.71 -3.29
CA GLU A 283 13.98 -17.98 -4.04
C GLU A 283 12.65 -18.75 -4.12
N LYS A 284 11.69 -18.41 -3.25
CA LYS A 284 10.36 -19.02 -3.19
C LYS A 284 9.34 -18.32 -4.09
N ALA A 285 9.74 -17.34 -4.91
CA ALA A 285 8.83 -16.71 -5.87
C ALA A 285 8.24 -17.76 -6.82
N HIS A 286 6.91 -17.82 -6.94
CA HIS A 286 6.24 -18.95 -7.59
C HIS A 286 5.98 -18.77 -9.08
N ARG A 287 5.93 -17.51 -9.53
CA ARG A 287 5.55 -17.13 -10.91
C ARG A 287 6.57 -17.57 -11.95
N PRO A 288 6.14 -18.15 -13.09
CA PRO A 288 7.07 -18.61 -14.13
C PRO A 288 7.91 -17.46 -14.70
N GLU A 289 7.32 -16.26 -14.86
CA GLU A 289 7.99 -15.08 -15.40
C GLU A 289 9.21 -14.63 -14.54
N ILE A 290 9.23 -15.06 -13.27
CA ILE A 290 10.25 -14.75 -12.26
C ILE A 290 11.20 -15.94 -12.04
N LYS A 291 10.69 -17.17 -12.01
CA LYS A 291 11.49 -18.39 -11.79
C LYS A 291 12.44 -18.70 -12.94
N GLU A 292 11.95 -18.57 -14.17
CA GLU A 292 12.72 -18.99 -15.35
C GLU A 292 13.91 -18.07 -15.61
N HIS A 293 13.76 -16.79 -15.25
CA HIS A 293 14.78 -15.77 -15.44
C HIS A 293 14.87 -14.87 -14.20
N PRO A 294 15.94 -14.99 -13.38
CA PRO A 294 16.15 -14.10 -12.25
C PRO A 294 16.02 -12.63 -12.64
N CYS A 295 15.17 -11.89 -11.95
CA CYS A 295 14.79 -10.53 -12.32
C CYS A 295 14.52 -9.63 -11.12
N GLY A 296 14.70 -8.32 -11.30
CA GLY A 296 14.14 -7.31 -10.40
C GLY A 296 12.65 -7.07 -10.70
N ILE A 297 11.88 -6.64 -9.71
CA ILE A 297 10.44 -6.38 -9.85
C ILE A 297 10.11 -4.97 -9.35
N ILE A 298 9.65 -4.11 -10.25
CA ILE A 298 9.04 -2.82 -9.91
C ILE A 298 7.60 -3.08 -9.47
N ARG A 299 7.38 -2.93 -8.16
CA ARG A 299 6.10 -3.14 -7.47
C ARG A 299 5.19 -1.90 -7.54
N GLU A 300 5.81 -0.73 -7.62
CA GLU A 300 5.12 0.55 -7.69
C GLU A 300 6.05 1.61 -8.28
N LEU A 301 5.53 2.43 -9.18
CA LEU A 301 6.08 3.74 -9.52
C LEU A 301 4.97 4.75 -9.29
N HIS A 302 5.25 5.77 -8.48
CA HIS A 302 4.28 6.81 -8.17
C HIS A 302 4.95 8.18 -8.18
N VAL A 303 4.50 9.06 -9.07
CA VAL A 303 4.92 10.46 -9.11
C VAL A 303 3.70 11.31 -8.76
N TYR A 304 3.83 12.13 -7.71
CA TYR A 304 2.75 13.02 -7.30
C TYR A 304 2.69 14.21 -8.26
N GLY A 305 1.52 14.42 -8.88
CA GLY A 305 1.23 15.67 -9.57
C GLY A 305 0.96 16.80 -8.58
N ILE A 306 1.16 18.05 -8.99
CA ILE A 306 0.62 19.20 -8.27
C ILE A 306 -0.91 19.08 -8.22
N MET A 307 -1.49 19.14 -7.02
CA MET A 307 -2.94 19.30 -6.88
C MET A 307 -3.31 20.69 -7.40
N VAL A 308 -3.83 20.76 -8.62
CA VAL A 308 -4.39 22.00 -9.17
C VAL A 308 -5.81 22.20 -8.62
N PRO A 309 -6.15 23.37 -8.05
CA PRO A 309 -7.52 23.71 -7.74
C PRO A 309 -8.40 23.59 -8.99
N VAL A 310 -9.65 23.17 -8.82
CA VAL A 310 -10.63 23.06 -9.91
C VAL A 310 -10.68 24.39 -10.68
N GLY A 311 -10.39 24.35 -11.98
CA GLY A 311 -10.50 25.51 -12.89
C GLY A 311 -9.19 26.21 -13.27
N ARG A 312 -8.00 25.74 -12.84
CA ARG A 312 -6.71 26.26 -13.35
C ARG A 312 -5.87 25.15 -13.98
N HIS A 313 -5.50 25.31 -15.25
CA HIS A 313 -4.43 24.53 -15.88
C HIS A 313 -3.11 25.27 -15.69
N LEU A 314 -2.10 24.62 -15.12
CA LEU A 314 -0.75 25.16 -15.00
C LEU A 314 0.22 24.39 -15.91
N SER A 315 1.08 25.15 -16.57
CA SER A 315 2.25 24.72 -17.36
C SER A 315 3.25 23.85 -16.57
N GLU A 316 3.14 23.83 -15.24
CA GLU A 316 3.95 23.03 -14.30
C GLU A 316 3.77 21.51 -14.47
N ALA A 317 2.74 21.03 -15.17
CA ALA A 317 2.57 19.62 -15.52
C ALA A 317 3.78 19.02 -16.28
N TRP A 318 4.58 19.86 -16.97
CA TRP A 318 5.78 19.43 -17.69
C TRP A 318 6.95 19.04 -16.77
N GLN A 319 7.06 19.62 -15.56
CA GLN A 319 8.13 19.27 -14.59
C GLN A 319 8.01 17.81 -14.07
N HIS A 320 6.80 17.23 -14.08
CA HIS A 320 6.57 15.87 -13.61
C HIS A 320 7.01 14.77 -14.60
N LYS A 321 7.26 15.10 -15.87
CA LYS A 321 7.65 14.09 -16.87
C LYS A 321 9.05 13.50 -16.62
N GLY A 322 9.93 14.20 -15.91
CA GLY A 322 11.30 13.76 -15.65
C GLY A 322 11.45 12.76 -14.50
N TYR A 323 10.73 12.98 -13.38
CA TYR A 323 10.95 12.18 -12.16
C TYR A 323 10.60 10.71 -12.34
N GLY A 324 9.55 10.39 -13.11
CA GLY A 324 9.18 9.00 -13.39
C GLY A 324 10.27 8.26 -14.17
N ALA A 325 10.80 8.90 -15.23
CA ALA A 325 11.90 8.37 -16.03
C ALA A 325 13.19 8.23 -15.21
N MET A 326 13.51 9.23 -14.38
CA MET A 326 14.68 9.21 -13.52
C MET A 326 14.63 8.06 -12.50
N LEU A 327 13.49 7.86 -11.84
CA LEU A 327 13.31 6.74 -10.90
C LEU A 327 13.39 5.38 -11.60
N LEU A 328 12.80 5.27 -12.80
CA LEU A 328 12.83 4.06 -13.61
C LEU A 328 14.26 3.70 -14.03
N ASN A 329 15.02 4.69 -14.54
CA ASN A 329 16.41 4.52 -14.93
C ASN A 329 17.29 4.10 -13.74
N GLU A 330 17.07 4.68 -12.55
CA GLU A 330 17.80 4.27 -11.36
C GLU A 330 17.48 2.83 -10.96
N ALA A 331 16.22 2.41 -11.05
CA ALA A 331 15.84 1.02 -10.80
C ALA A 331 16.52 0.06 -11.80
N GLU A 332 16.49 0.37 -13.10
CA GLU A 332 17.18 -0.41 -14.14
C GLU A 332 18.69 -0.51 -13.89
N ARG A 333 19.32 0.62 -13.57
CA ARG A 333 20.74 0.71 -13.21
C ARG A 333 21.07 -0.21 -12.04
N MET A 334 20.31 -0.14 -10.94
CA MET A 334 20.53 -0.98 -9.76
C MET A 334 20.37 -2.47 -10.06
N VAL A 335 19.30 -2.86 -10.79
CA VAL A 335 19.06 -4.26 -11.17
C VAL A 335 20.24 -4.82 -11.96
N ARG A 336 20.78 -4.04 -12.91
CA ARG A 336 21.91 -4.46 -13.75
C ARG A 336 23.25 -4.43 -13.01
N GLU A 337 23.60 -3.30 -12.42
CA GLU A 337 24.96 -3.04 -11.93
C GLU A 337 25.18 -3.56 -10.52
N GLU A 338 24.18 -3.46 -9.63
CA GLU A 338 24.32 -3.86 -8.23
C GLU A 338 23.88 -5.31 -8.00
N PHE A 339 22.85 -5.77 -8.72
CA PHE A 339 22.32 -7.13 -8.56
C PHE A 339 22.75 -8.08 -9.68
N GLY A 340 23.38 -7.60 -10.75
CA GLY A 340 23.85 -8.45 -11.85
C GLY A 340 22.73 -9.13 -12.64
N LEU A 341 21.50 -8.60 -12.57
CA LEU A 341 20.32 -9.18 -13.21
C LEU A 341 20.06 -8.52 -14.55
N LYS A 342 19.62 -9.32 -15.53
CA LYS A 342 19.41 -8.88 -16.93
C LYS A 342 17.96 -8.65 -17.28
N LYS A 343 17.04 -8.80 -16.33
CA LYS A 343 15.61 -8.69 -16.55
C LYS A 343 14.98 -7.88 -15.43
N ILE A 344 14.05 -7.01 -15.80
CA ILE A 344 13.21 -6.27 -14.87
C ILE A 344 11.75 -6.41 -15.25
N LEU A 345 10.90 -6.69 -14.27
CA LEU A 345 9.45 -6.77 -14.39
C LEU A 345 8.79 -5.56 -13.76
N VAL A 346 7.57 -5.25 -14.19
CA VAL A 346 6.72 -4.20 -13.63
C VAL A 346 5.30 -4.73 -13.46
N ILE A 347 4.76 -4.62 -12.24
CA ILE A 347 3.32 -4.75 -12.04
C ILE A 347 2.64 -3.44 -12.47
N SER A 348 2.10 -3.42 -13.68
CA SER A 348 1.42 -2.24 -14.21
C SER A 348 -0.09 -2.38 -14.10
N ALA A 349 -0.77 -1.29 -13.72
CA ALA A 349 -2.20 -1.18 -13.93
C ALA A 349 -2.50 -1.17 -15.44
N LEU A 350 -3.73 -1.53 -15.81
CA LEU A 350 -4.15 -1.62 -17.21
C LEU A 350 -3.92 -0.29 -17.94
N GLY A 351 -4.44 0.80 -17.38
CA GLY A 351 -4.34 2.14 -17.97
C GLY A 351 -2.94 2.74 -17.96
N THR A 352 -1.94 2.08 -17.35
CA THR A 352 -0.55 2.58 -17.28
C THR A 352 0.44 1.75 -18.12
N LYS A 353 0.04 0.65 -18.75
CA LYS A 353 0.97 -0.18 -19.53
C LYS A 353 1.64 0.56 -20.69
N GLN A 354 0.89 1.44 -21.36
CA GLN A 354 1.42 2.27 -22.44
C GLN A 354 2.53 3.23 -21.97
N TYR A 355 2.54 3.62 -20.69
CA TYR A 355 3.63 4.41 -20.13
C TYR A 355 4.95 3.64 -20.19
N TYR A 356 4.95 2.39 -19.72
CA TYR A 356 6.15 1.54 -19.71
C TYR A 356 6.59 1.14 -21.12
N ARG A 357 5.66 0.99 -22.08
CA ARG A 357 6.01 0.76 -23.49
C ARG A 357 6.88 1.87 -24.09
N MET A 358 6.69 3.12 -23.68
CA MET A 358 7.55 4.22 -24.11
C MET A 358 9.00 4.10 -23.62
N PHE A 359 9.25 3.29 -22.58
CA PHE A 359 10.59 3.02 -22.02
C PHE A 359 11.16 1.67 -22.47
N GLY A 360 10.55 1.05 -23.48
CA GLY A 360 11.02 -0.22 -24.07
C GLY A 360 10.56 -1.47 -23.33
N TYR A 361 9.55 -1.38 -22.46
CA TYR A 361 8.95 -2.57 -21.85
C TYR A 361 7.89 -3.19 -22.75
N ASP A 362 7.75 -4.52 -22.73
CA ASP A 362 6.68 -5.25 -23.43
C ASP A 362 5.95 -6.23 -22.50
N TYR A 363 4.85 -6.85 -22.96
CA TYR A 363 4.07 -7.79 -22.15
C TYR A 363 4.88 -9.03 -21.79
N ASP A 364 4.77 -9.45 -20.54
CA ASP A 364 5.33 -10.70 -20.02
C ASP A 364 4.36 -11.29 -18.99
N GLY A 365 3.45 -12.14 -19.45
CA GLY A 365 2.32 -12.62 -18.67
C GLY A 365 1.46 -11.47 -18.12
N PRO A 366 1.22 -11.37 -16.80
CA PRO A 366 0.49 -10.26 -16.19
C PRO A 366 1.35 -8.99 -16.02
N TYR A 367 2.65 -9.03 -16.31
CA TYR A 367 3.61 -7.95 -16.11
C TYR A 367 3.92 -7.21 -17.42
N MET A 368 4.66 -6.11 -17.27
CA MET A 368 5.49 -5.54 -18.34
C MET A 368 6.95 -5.89 -18.01
N SER A 369 7.76 -6.31 -18.99
CA SER A 369 9.16 -6.66 -18.79
C SER A 369 10.10 -5.90 -19.73
N LYS A 370 11.36 -5.80 -19.33
CA LYS A 370 12.45 -5.29 -20.17
C LYS A 370 13.71 -6.11 -19.89
N ILE A 371 14.44 -6.45 -20.96
CA ILE A 371 15.79 -7.00 -20.86
C ILE A 371 16.77 -5.82 -20.74
N LEU A 372 17.69 -5.94 -19.80
CA LEU A 372 18.71 -4.93 -19.51
C LEU A 372 20.01 -5.34 -20.20
N ASP A 373 20.53 -4.45 -21.04
CA ASP A 373 21.79 -4.62 -21.77
C ASP A 373 23.03 -4.32 -20.93
#